data_AF-A0A2D5HNH3-F1
#
_entry.id   AF-A0A2D5HNH3-F1
#
_cell.length_a   1.000
_cell.length_b   1.000
_cell.length_c   1.000
_cell.angle_alpha   90.00
_cell.angle_beta   90.00
_cell.angle_gamma   90.00
#
_symmetry.space_group_name_H-M   'P 1'
#
loop_
_entity.id
_entity.type
_entity.pdbx_description
1 polymer ?
#
loop_
_entity_poly.entity_id
_entity_poly.type
_entity_poly.pdbx_seq_one_letter_code
_entity_poly.pdbx_strand_id
1 'polypeptide(L)' 'MNQKLSRIILFHLLKWSLIGDFPKLPKYIVAVVPHTSWVDFFLGLLVRSVSGEDIRFVGKKELFSP' A
#
# COMPACT_ATOMS: atom_id res chain seq x y z
N MET A 1 -8.87 -6.70 4.41
CA MET A 1 -9.56 -6.22 3.18
C MET A 1 -9.69 -7.40 2.23
N ASN A 2 -10.82 -7.55 1.54
CA ASN A 2 -11.00 -8.68 0.60
C ASN A 2 -10.10 -8.45 -0.63
N GLN A 3 -9.16 -9.37 -0.86
CA GLN A 3 -8.20 -9.36 -1.97
C GLN A 3 -8.86 -9.15 -3.33
N LYS A 4 -10.02 -9.77 -3.55
CA LYS A 4 -10.76 -9.65 -4.81
C LYS A 4 -11.28 -8.24 -5.04
N LEU A 5 -11.80 -7.61 -3.99
CA LEU A 5 -12.30 -6.23 -4.06
C LEU A 5 -11.17 -5.25 -4.37
N SER A 6 -10.02 -5.40 -3.71
CA SER A 6 -8.85 -4.56 -3.96
C SER A 6 -8.33 -4.68 -5.40
N ARG A 7 -8.30 -5.90 -5.97
CA ARG A 7 -7.91 -6.11 -7.37
C ARG A 7 -8.85 -5.44 -8.35
N ILE A 8 -10.16 -5.46 -8.09
CA ILE A 8 -11.15 -4.77 -8.94
C ILE A 8 -10.92 -3.25 -8.89
N ILE A 9 -10.78 -2.69 -7.69
CA ILE A 9 -10.56 -1.25 -7.54
C ILE A 9 -9.25 -0.81 -8.21
N LEU A 10 -8.14 -1.49 -7.90
CA LEU A 10 -6.81 -1.09 -8.37
C LEU A 10 -6.66 -1.28 -9.89
N PHE A 11 -7.02 -2.46 -10.41
CA PHE A 11 -6.73 -2.82 -11.80
C PHE A 11 -7.85 -2.48 -12.78
N HIS A 12 -9.12 -2.43 -12.35
CA HIS A 12 -10.25 -2.18 -13.26
C HIS A 12 -10.80 -0.76 -13.14
N LEU A 13 -11.04 -0.27 -11.92
CA LEU A 13 -11.59 1.08 -11.73
C LEU A 13 -10.52 2.16 -11.92
N LEU A 14 -9.39 2.02 -11.22
CA LEU A 14 -8.28 2.96 -11.32
C LEU A 14 -7.42 2.72 -12.57
N LYS A 15 -7.49 1.53 -13.17
CA LYS A 15 -6.69 1.10 -14.34
C LYS A 15 -5.18 1.16 -14.09
N TRP A 16 -4.76 0.93 -12.85
CA TRP A 16 -3.34 0.90 -12.51
C TRP A 16 -2.76 -0.48 -12.76
N SER A 17 -1.44 -0.57 -12.80
CA SER A 17 -0.71 -1.83 -12.85
C SER A 17 0.39 -1.81 -11.80
N LEU A 18 0.73 -2.99 -11.28
CA LEU A 18 1.89 -3.18 -10.42
C LEU A 18 3.02 -3.75 -11.27
N ILE A 19 4.14 -3.04 -11.32
CA ILE A 19 5.31 -3.42 -12.10
C ILE A 19 6.46 -3.66 -11.12
N GLY A 20 7.08 -4.84 -11.23
CA GLY A 20 8.13 -5.29 -10.32
C GLY A 20 7.59 -6.06 -9.11
N ASP A 21 8.52 -6.59 -8.33
CA ASP A 21 8.24 -7.46 -7.19
C ASP A 21 8.86 -6.89 -5.91
N PHE A 22 8.26 -7.23 -4.77
CA PHE A 22 8.85 -6.91 -3.48
C PHE A 22 10.10 -7.76 -3.23
N PRO A 23 11.17 -7.16 -2.67
CA PRO A 23 12.40 -7.90 -2.39
C PRO A 23 12.19 -8.89 -1.24
N LYS A 24 12.73 -10.10 -1.38
CA LYS A 24 12.67 -11.15 -0.33
C LYS A 24 13.76 -10.94 0.73
N LEU A 25 13.69 -9.81 1.43
CA LEU A 25 14.62 -9.47 2.51
C LEU A 25 13.96 -9.70 3.88
N PRO A 26 14.73 -10.12 4.91
CA PRO A 26 14.18 -10.36 6.25
C PRO A 26 13.50 -9.12 6.87
N LYS A 27 13.98 -7.91 6.54
CA LYS A 27 13.43 -6.64 7.03
C LYS A 27 13.83 -5.50 6.11
N TYR A 28 12.88 -4.68 5.69
CA TYR A 28 13.10 -3.47 4.91
C TYR A 28 11.96 -2.47 5.11
N ILE A 29 12.15 -1.26 4.59
CA ILE A 29 11.14 -0.19 4.60
C ILE A 29 10.66 0.02 3.16
N VAL A 30 9.35 0.07 2.97
CA VAL A 30 8.73 0.49 1.72
C VAL A 30 8.35 1.96 1.86
N ALA A 31 8.95 2.82 1.04
CA ALA A 31 8.60 4.22 0.95
C ALA A 31 7.69 4.45 -0.26
N VAL A 32 6.60 5.20 -0.07
CA VAL A 32 5.73 5.63 -1.16
C VAL A 32 6.21 7.01 -1.58
N VAL A 33 6.73 7.14 -2.80
CA VAL A 33 7.23 8.43 -3.33
C VAL A 33 6.95 8.53 -4.84
N PRO A 34 6.69 9.74 -5.37
CA PRO A 34 6.40 10.98 -4.64
C PRO A 34 5.02 10.95 -3.97
N HIS A 35 4.85 11.72 -2.88
CA HIS A 35 3.53 11.91 -2.28
C HIS A 35 2.78 13.05 -2.96
N THR A 36 1.52 12.79 -3.32
CA THR A 36 0.61 13.79 -3.89
C THR A 36 -0.43 14.26 -2.88
N SER A 37 -0.95 13.36 -2.05
CA SER A 37 -1.98 13.66 -1.05
C SER A 37 -2.12 12.55 -0.02
N TRP A 38 -2.89 12.78 1.05
CA TRP A 38 -3.22 11.75 2.04
C TRP A 38 -3.95 10.52 1.45
N VAL A 39 -4.50 10.62 0.24
CA VAL A 39 -5.14 9.51 -0.49
C VAL A 39 -4.13 8.42 -0.85
N ASP A 40 -2.84 8.75 -0.96
CA ASP A 40 -1.75 7.80 -1.20
C ASP A 40 -1.72 6.67 -0.15
N PHE A 41 -2.25 6.92 1.05
CA PHE A 41 -2.39 5.92 2.09
C PHE A 41 -3.36 4.78 1.68
N PHE A 42 -4.53 5.11 1.13
CA PHE A 42 -5.49 4.11 0.68
C PHE A 42 -4.99 3.34 -0.53
N LEU A 43 -4.28 4.03 -1.41
CA LEU A 43 -3.59 3.38 -2.51
C LEU A 43 -2.55 2.36 -1.98
N GLY A 44 -1.76 2.74 -0.98
CA GLY A 44 -0.85 1.82 -0.28
C GLY A 44 -1.57 0.61 0.34
N LEU A 45 -2.76 0.80 0.92
CA LEU A 45 -3.60 -0.31 1.41
C LEU A 45 -4.07 -1.24 0.29
N LEU A 46 -4.44 -0.70 -0.88
CA LEU A 46 -4.83 -1.49 -2.04
C LEU A 46 -3.63 -2.30 -2.57
N VAL A 47 -2.46 -1.67 -2.70
CA VAL A 47 -1.23 -2.34 -3.14
C VAL A 47 -0.81 -3.43 -2.16
N ARG A 48 -0.81 -3.14 -0.84
CA ARG A 48 -0.54 -4.13 0.21
C ARG A 48 -1.50 -5.31 0.11
N SER A 49 -2.80 -5.03 -0.05
CA SER A 49 -3.80 -6.08 -0.22
C SER A 49 -3.41 -6.92 -1.43
N VAL A 50 -3.41 -6.34 -2.63
CA VAL A 50 -3.21 -7.08 -3.89
C VAL A 50 -1.88 -7.84 -3.97
N SER A 51 -0.80 -7.31 -3.39
CA SER A 51 0.52 -7.97 -3.35
C SER A 51 0.59 -9.13 -2.35
N GLY A 52 -0.26 -9.13 -1.32
CA GLY A 52 -0.21 -10.14 -0.26
C GLY A 52 0.95 -9.99 0.73
N GLU A 53 1.73 -8.92 0.61
CA GLU A 53 2.87 -8.65 1.49
C GLU A 53 2.41 -8.15 2.87
N ASP A 54 3.12 -8.56 3.93
CA ASP A 54 2.87 -8.07 5.30
C ASP A 54 3.50 -6.70 5.55
N ILE A 55 2.98 -5.68 4.87
CA ILE A 55 3.41 -4.30 5.04
C ILE A 55 2.71 -3.68 6.26
N ARG A 56 3.49 -3.34 7.29
CA ARG A 56 3.01 -2.61 8.48
C ARG A 56 3.30 -1.13 8.34
N PHE A 57 2.34 -0.28 8.73
CA PHE A 57 2.48 1.17 8.65
C PHE A 57 3.30 1.70 9.82
N VAL A 58 4.20 2.64 9.51
CA VAL A 58 4.94 3.42 10.51
C VAL A 58 4.31 4.80 10.56
N GLY A 59 3.63 5.11 11.65
CA GLY A 59 3.05 6.43 11.90
C GLY A 59 3.82 7.16 12.99
N LYS A 60 3.90 8.50 12.86
CA LYS A 60 4.46 9.35 13.91
C LYS A 60 3.60 9.26 15.17
N LYS A 61 4.20 9.27 16.36
CA LYS A 61 3.48 9.13 17.64
C LYS A 61 2.39 10.20 17.80
N GLU A 62 2.65 11.40 17.31
CA GLU A 62 1.77 12.56 17.39
C GLU A 62 0.43 12.36 16.66
N LEU A 63 0.38 11.46 15.68
CA LEU A 63 -0.85 11.09 14.97
C LEU A 63 -1.82 10.27 15.84
N PHE A 64 -1.35 9.71 16.95
CA PHE A 64 -2.10 8.80 17.82
C PHE A 64 -2.29 9.36 19.23
N SER A 65 -2.23 10.68 19.38
CA SER A 65 -2.52 11.35 20.64
C SER A 65 -3.98 11.06 21.06
N PRO A 66 -4.26 10.85 22.36
CA PRO A 66 -5.61 10.61 22.87
C PRO A 66 -6.54 11.81 22.66
#